data_AF-A0A5Q6RPL8-F1
#
_entry.id   AF-A0A5Q6RPL8-F1
#
_cell.length_a   1.000
_cell.length_b   1.000
_cell.length_c   1.000
_cell.angle_alpha   90.00
_cell.angle_beta   90.00
_cell.angle_gamma   90.00
#
_symmetry.space_group_name_H-M   'P 1'
#
loop_
_entity.id
_entity.type
_entity.pdbx_description
1 polymer ?
#
loop_
_entity_poly.entity_id
_entity_poly.type
_entity_poly.pdbx_seq_one_letter_code
_entity_poly.pdbx_strand_id
1 'polypeptide(L)'
;MNNVLGAAKRGAAITLALAGLVAGLLVFTSAPASAAKDKTWERLAQCEAGGRWKINTGNGYHGGLQFNPGTWRAYGGKKYAPYAYKAKRRQQIAVAEKVLKSQGWGAWPGCSRKLGLGTKHKREKWQGFAKSDRYAKQGAVGFFPRWWRKKFW
;
A
#
# COMPACT_ATOMS: atom_id res chain seq x y z
N MET A 1 -22.63 26.56 -34.82
CA MET A 1 -22.41 25.09 -34.89
C MET A 1 -21.44 24.70 -33.80
N ASN A 2 -21.71 23.57 -33.17
CA ASN A 2 -21.28 23.20 -31.83
C ASN A 2 -19.87 22.60 -31.75
N ASN A 3 -19.35 22.63 -30.52
CA ASN A 3 -18.58 21.57 -29.83
C ASN A 3 -17.11 21.85 -29.53
N VAL A 4 -16.91 22.26 -28.28
CA VAL A 4 -15.69 22.08 -27.49
C VAL A 4 -15.56 20.60 -27.16
N LEU A 5 -14.46 19.94 -27.53
CA LEU A 5 -14.03 18.63 -26.99
C LEU A 5 -12.56 18.41 -27.34
N GLY A 6 -11.73 18.11 -26.32
CA GLY A 6 -10.40 17.55 -26.57
C GLY A 6 -9.34 17.93 -25.54
N ALA A 7 -9.40 17.33 -24.35
CA ALA A 7 -8.34 17.38 -23.37
C ALA A 7 -7.03 16.79 -23.92
N ALA A 8 -5.89 17.46 -23.70
CA ALA A 8 -4.58 16.81 -23.81
C ALA A 8 -3.62 17.32 -22.72
N LYS A 9 -3.15 16.34 -21.96
CA LYS A 9 -2.21 16.43 -20.84
C LYS A 9 -0.80 16.85 -21.32
N ARG A 10 -0.03 17.36 -20.35
CA ARG A 10 1.43 17.14 -20.08
C ARG A 10 2.26 18.43 -20.16
N GLY A 11 3.03 18.66 -19.10
CA GLY A 11 4.17 19.58 -19.10
C GLY A 11 4.08 20.66 -18.04
N ALA A 12 4.22 20.31 -16.76
CA ALA A 12 4.67 21.31 -15.79
C ALA A 12 6.19 21.44 -15.95
N ALA A 13 6.59 22.32 -16.88
CA ALA A 13 7.95 22.79 -17.01
C ALA A 13 8.36 23.50 -15.71
N ILE A 14 9.50 23.13 -15.15
CA ILE A 14 10.07 23.79 -13.98
C ILE A 14 10.86 25.00 -14.50
N THR A 15 10.21 26.16 -14.55
CA THR A 15 10.88 27.46 -14.74
C THR A 15 11.43 27.94 -13.40
N LEU A 16 12.76 27.96 -13.26
CA LEU A 16 13.45 28.64 -12.16
C LEU A 16 13.49 30.14 -12.47
N ALA A 17 12.63 30.92 -11.80
CA ALA A 17 12.74 32.37 -11.74
C ALA A 17 13.16 32.79 -10.32
N LEU A 18 14.30 33.47 -10.22
CA LEU A 18 14.81 34.06 -8.99
C LEU A 18 14.25 35.48 -8.83
N ALA A 19 13.39 35.72 -7.83
CA ALA A 19 13.25 36.99 -7.11
C ALA A 19 12.20 36.89 -5.98
N GLY A 20 12.56 37.33 -4.76
CA GLY A 20 11.60 37.80 -3.74
C GLY A 20 11.41 36.93 -2.50
N LEU A 21 11.79 37.46 -1.33
CA LEU A 21 11.53 36.95 0.01
C LEU A 21 10.03 36.69 0.26
N VAL A 22 9.65 35.42 0.48
CA VAL A 22 8.36 35.06 1.07
C VAL A 22 8.59 34.05 2.19
N ALA A 23 8.20 34.45 3.40
CA ALA A 23 8.07 33.57 4.55
C ALA A 23 7.16 32.38 4.23
N GLY A 24 7.62 31.17 4.54
CA GLY A 24 6.80 29.96 4.39
C GLY A 24 7.52 28.82 3.70
N LEU A 25 8.71 28.46 4.18
CA LEU A 25 9.33 27.20 3.79
C LEU A 25 8.64 26.06 4.58
N LEU A 26 7.39 25.74 4.22
CA LEU A 26 6.84 24.42 4.54
C LEU A 26 7.57 23.41 3.65
N VAL A 27 8.78 23.05 4.06
CA VAL A 27 9.46 21.85 3.55
C VAL A 27 8.61 20.69 4.06
N PHE A 28 7.60 20.29 3.29
CA PHE A 28 6.98 18.99 3.47
C PHE A 28 8.03 17.96 3.09
N THR A 29 8.87 17.57 4.06
CA THR A 29 9.75 16.42 3.92
C THR A 29 8.84 15.20 3.82
N SER A 30 8.50 14.81 2.59
CA SER A 30 7.89 13.52 2.31
C SER A 30 8.87 12.45 2.80
N ALA A 31 8.64 11.92 4.01
CA ALA A 31 9.40 10.79 4.53
C ALA A 31 9.42 9.68 3.48
N PRO A 32 10.57 9.03 3.23
CA PRO A 32 10.70 8.09 2.13
C PRO A 32 9.73 6.93 2.37
N ALA A 33 8.80 6.69 1.44
CA ALA A 33 7.91 5.53 1.46
C ALA A 33 8.70 4.20 1.60
N SER A 34 9.95 4.18 1.15
CA SER A 34 10.91 3.09 1.35
C SER A 34 11.21 2.82 2.83
N ALA A 35 11.30 3.88 3.64
CA ALA A 35 11.31 3.88 5.11
C ALA A 35 10.29 2.93 5.75
N ALA A 36 9.03 3.18 5.40
CA ALA A 36 7.88 2.45 5.91
C ALA A 36 7.80 1.01 5.39
N LYS A 37 8.21 0.79 4.14
CA LYS A 37 8.29 -0.55 3.54
C LYS A 37 9.36 -1.39 4.22
N ASP A 38 10.55 -0.83 4.45
CA ASP A 38 11.62 -1.51 5.17
C ASP A 38 11.16 -1.98 6.54
N LYS A 39 10.49 -1.11 7.30
CA LYS A 39 9.94 -1.47 8.62
C LYS A 39 8.91 -2.61 8.54
N THR A 40 8.16 -2.70 7.45
CA THR A 40 7.21 -3.79 7.22
C THR A 40 7.95 -5.12 7.00
N TRP A 41 9.01 -5.09 6.19
CA TRP A 41 9.86 -6.26 5.94
C TRP A 41 10.64 -6.70 7.18
N GLU A 42 11.11 -5.77 8.03
CA GLU A 42 11.73 -6.13 9.31
C GLU A 42 10.74 -6.84 10.23
N ARG A 43 9.49 -6.35 10.33
CA ARG A 43 8.44 -7.00 11.13
C ARG A 43 8.13 -8.41 10.62
N LEU A 44 8.09 -8.57 9.30
CA LEU A 44 7.90 -9.88 8.69
C LEU A 44 9.09 -10.80 8.99
N ALA A 45 10.33 -10.33 8.82
CA ALA A 45 11.53 -11.09 9.14
C ALA A 45 11.66 -11.45 10.62
N GLN A 46 11.12 -10.59 11.50
CA GLN A 46 11.03 -10.90 12.93
C GLN A 46 10.09 -12.08 13.19
N CYS A 47 8.95 -12.13 12.51
CA CYS A 47 8.01 -13.24 12.62
C CYS A 47 8.53 -14.52 11.96
N GLU A 48 9.17 -14.41 10.79
CA GLU A 48 9.63 -15.55 9.98
C GLU A 48 10.93 -16.18 10.49
N ALA A 49 11.88 -15.36 10.92
CA ALA A 49 13.26 -15.77 11.23
C ALA A 49 13.80 -15.17 12.54
N GLY A 50 12.95 -14.57 13.38
CA GLY A 50 13.40 -13.87 14.59
C GLY A 50 14.31 -12.67 14.31
N GLY A 51 14.26 -12.11 13.09
CA GLY A 51 15.09 -10.98 12.66
C GLY A 51 16.47 -11.41 12.11
N ARG A 52 16.74 -12.71 12.00
CA ARG A 52 18.03 -13.24 11.56
C ARG A 52 18.12 -13.32 10.04
N TRP A 53 18.58 -12.23 9.41
CA TRP A 53 18.67 -12.12 7.95
C TRP A 53 19.62 -13.12 7.26
N LYS A 54 20.58 -13.69 7.99
CA LYS A 54 21.54 -14.68 7.48
C LYS A 54 21.25 -16.11 7.95
N ILE A 55 20.03 -16.38 8.43
CA ILE A 55 19.70 -17.70 8.97
C ILE A 55 19.71 -18.79 7.89
N ASN A 56 20.25 -19.94 8.27
CA ASN A 56 20.16 -21.18 7.52
C ASN A 56 20.12 -22.34 8.53
N THR A 57 18.91 -22.81 8.86
CA THR A 57 18.70 -23.89 9.85
C THR A 57 18.67 -25.29 9.24
N GLY A 58 18.79 -25.40 7.91
CA GLY A 58 18.67 -26.69 7.22
C GLY A 58 17.22 -27.14 6.94
N ASN A 59 16.22 -26.31 7.22
CA ASN A 59 14.80 -26.60 6.96
C ASN A 59 14.36 -26.37 5.49
N GLY A 60 15.30 -26.18 4.56
CA GLY A 60 15.02 -25.89 3.15
C GLY A 60 14.65 -24.43 2.82
N TYR A 61 14.57 -23.56 3.83
CA TYR A 61 14.32 -22.13 3.67
C TYR A 61 15.51 -21.30 4.15
N HIS A 62 15.67 -20.11 3.57
CA HIS A 62 16.88 -19.32 3.76
C HIS A 62 16.61 -17.84 3.99
N GLY A 63 17.45 -17.24 4.84
CA GLY A 63 17.48 -15.80 5.07
C GLY A 63 16.33 -15.29 5.92
N GLY A 64 16.26 -13.97 6.09
CA GLY A 64 15.33 -13.34 7.04
C GLY A 64 13.86 -13.49 6.65
N LEU A 65 13.58 -13.68 5.36
CA LEU A 65 12.22 -13.83 4.84
C LEU A 65 11.88 -15.27 4.45
N GLN A 66 12.68 -16.24 4.91
CA GLN A 66 12.44 -17.67 4.70
C GLN A 66 12.17 -18.01 3.22
N PHE A 67 13.09 -17.63 2.33
CA PHE A 67 12.96 -17.94 0.90
C PHE A 67 13.26 -19.40 0.61
N ASN A 68 12.38 -20.05 -0.17
CA ASN A 68 12.71 -21.30 -0.86
C ASN A 68 13.74 -21.02 -1.97
N PRO A 69 14.78 -21.87 -2.18
CA PRO A 69 15.74 -21.76 -3.27
C PRO A 69 15.13 -21.58 -4.67
N GLY A 70 14.01 -22.25 -4.96
CA GLY A 70 13.28 -22.14 -6.23
C GLY A 70 12.73 -20.73 -6.45
N THR A 71 12.04 -20.18 -5.46
CA THR A 71 11.52 -18.81 -5.47
C THR A 71 12.66 -17.79 -5.56
N TRP A 72 13.72 -17.96 -4.77
CA TRP A 72 14.89 -17.08 -4.83
C TRP A 72 15.47 -17.00 -6.24
N ARG A 73 15.61 -18.15 -6.91
CA ARG A 73 16.08 -18.22 -8.29
C ARG A 73 15.08 -17.59 -9.27
N ALA A 74 13.80 -17.93 -9.19
CA ALA A 74 12.76 -17.49 -10.11
C ALA A 74 12.61 -15.95 -10.12
N TYR A 75 12.78 -15.29 -8.98
CA TYR A 75 12.63 -13.83 -8.86
C TYR A 75 13.96 -13.06 -9.02
N GLY A 76 15.00 -13.74 -9.51
CA GLY A 76 16.28 -13.13 -9.87
C GLY A 76 17.20 -12.84 -8.68
N GLY A 77 17.07 -13.57 -7.58
CA GLY A 77 17.94 -13.45 -6.42
C GLY A 77 19.38 -13.92 -6.67
N LYS A 78 19.58 -14.79 -7.66
CA LYS A 78 20.92 -15.25 -8.08
C LYS A 78 21.87 -14.12 -8.50
N LYS A 79 21.35 -12.98 -8.94
CA LYS A 79 22.17 -11.79 -9.26
C LYS A 79 22.84 -11.16 -8.03
N TYR A 80 22.33 -11.46 -6.84
CA TYR A 80 22.88 -10.97 -5.58
C TYR A 80 23.70 -12.04 -4.87
N ALA A 81 23.16 -13.26 -4.77
CA ALA A 81 23.87 -14.38 -4.17
C ALA A 81 23.23 -15.72 -4.61
N PRO A 82 23.96 -16.84 -4.54
CA PRO A 82 23.40 -18.16 -4.83
C PRO A 82 22.19 -18.53 -3.96
N TYR A 83 22.17 -18.07 -2.70
CA TYR A 83 21.11 -18.30 -1.72
C TYR A 83 20.77 -17.01 -0.96
N ALA A 84 19.53 -16.91 -0.48
CA ALA A 84 19.05 -15.72 0.24
C ALA A 84 19.89 -15.40 1.48
N TYR A 85 20.29 -16.39 2.29
CA TYR A 85 21.09 -16.18 3.52
C TYR A 85 22.48 -15.58 3.26
N LYS A 86 23.02 -15.71 2.04
CA LYS A 86 24.28 -15.09 1.62
C LYS A 86 24.10 -13.64 1.15
N ALA A 87 22.89 -13.25 0.76
CA ALA A 87 22.57 -11.90 0.31
C ALA A 87 22.41 -10.93 1.49
N LYS A 88 22.69 -9.65 1.24
CA LYS A 88 22.41 -8.55 2.19
C LYS A 88 20.89 -8.42 2.37
N ARG A 89 20.47 -7.94 3.55
CA ARG A 89 19.06 -7.64 3.87
C ARG A 89 18.33 -6.88 2.77
N ARG A 90 18.89 -5.76 2.32
CA ARG A 90 18.34 -4.93 1.23
C ARG A 90 18.13 -5.72 -0.08
N GLN A 91 19.03 -6.64 -0.38
CA GLN A 91 18.94 -7.48 -1.58
C GLN A 91 17.83 -8.53 -1.43
N GLN A 92 17.65 -9.11 -0.24
CA GLN A 92 16.53 -10.00 0.05
C GLN A 92 15.19 -9.26 -0.08
N ILE A 93 15.09 -8.05 0.49
CA ILE A 93 13.91 -7.18 0.36
C ILE A 93 13.61 -6.87 -1.11
N ALA A 94 14.63 -6.54 -1.91
CA ALA A 94 14.43 -6.25 -3.33
C ALA A 94 13.86 -7.45 -4.13
N VAL A 95 14.22 -8.69 -3.75
CA VAL A 95 13.61 -9.90 -4.33
C VAL A 95 12.20 -10.10 -3.78
N ALA A 96 11.99 -9.86 -2.48
CA ALA A 96 10.69 -9.97 -1.83
C ALA A 96 9.65 -9.01 -2.42
N GLU A 97 10.05 -7.80 -2.79
CA GLU A 97 9.17 -6.84 -3.46
C GLU A 97 8.69 -7.34 -4.83
N LYS A 98 9.53 -8.08 -5.56
CA LYS A 98 9.11 -8.70 -6.82
C LYS A 98 8.11 -9.83 -6.58
N VAL A 99 8.36 -10.67 -5.57
CA VAL A 99 7.42 -11.73 -5.15
C VAL A 99 6.09 -11.11 -4.73
N LEU A 100 6.14 -10.06 -3.90
CA LEU A 100 4.96 -9.33 -3.44
C LEU A 100 4.17 -8.74 -4.61
N LYS A 101 4.84 -8.20 -5.62
CA LYS A 101 4.18 -7.69 -6.83
C LYS A 101 3.47 -8.79 -7.62
N SER A 102 4.00 -10.01 -7.61
CA SER A 102 3.45 -11.13 -8.40
C SER A 102 2.39 -11.93 -7.66
N GLN A 103 2.55 -12.16 -6.35
CA GLN A 103 1.72 -13.09 -5.56
C GLN A 103 0.99 -12.39 -4.41
N GLY A 104 1.29 -11.12 -4.16
CA GLY A 104 0.81 -10.41 -2.98
C GLY A 104 1.40 -10.97 -1.68
N TRP A 105 0.80 -10.57 -0.55
CA TRP A 105 1.21 -11.02 0.79
C TRP A 105 0.89 -12.49 1.05
N GLY A 106 0.19 -13.17 0.13
CA GLY A 106 -0.09 -14.60 0.19
C GLY A 106 1.17 -15.48 0.13
N ALA A 107 2.31 -14.95 -0.35
CA ALA A 107 3.60 -15.64 -0.31
C ALA A 107 4.13 -15.89 1.11
N TRP A 108 3.62 -15.17 2.13
CA TRP A 108 3.96 -15.34 3.54
C TRP A 108 2.69 -15.45 4.39
N PRO A 109 1.91 -16.55 4.27
CA PRO A 109 0.52 -16.60 4.76
C PRO A 109 0.39 -16.60 6.28
N GLY A 110 1.37 -17.14 7.01
CA GLY A 110 1.37 -17.19 8.47
C GLY A 110 1.63 -15.81 9.06
N CYS A 111 2.82 -15.27 8.81
CA CYS A 111 3.25 -14.02 9.42
C CYS A 111 2.57 -12.79 8.81
N SER A 112 2.26 -12.77 7.51
CA SER A 112 1.54 -11.63 6.92
C SER A 112 0.17 -11.46 7.54
N ARG A 113 -0.56 -12.56 7.79
CA ARG A 113 -1.87 -12.51 8.45
C ARG A 113 -1.77 -12.03 9.90
N LYS A 114 -0.79 -12.54 10.66
CA LYS A 114 -0.52 -12.07 12.04
C LYS A 114 -0.20 -10.57 12.09
N LEU A 115 0.48 -10.06 11.07
CA LEU A 115 0.88 -8.66 10.95
C LEU A 115 -0.16 -7.77 10.24
N GLY A 116 -1.29 -8.32 9.78
CA GLY A 116 -2.31 -7.59 9.02
C GLY A 116 -1.83 -7.10 7.64
N LEU A 117 -0.83 -7.75 7.06
CA LEU A 117 -0.27 -7.41 5.75
C LEU A 117 -1.13 -8.09 4.66
N GLY A 118 -1.74 -7.28 3.79
CA GLY A 118 -2.60 -7.76 2.69
C GLY A 118 -4.10 -7.69 2.95
N THR A 119 -4.54 -7.45 4.19
CA THR A 119 -5.96 -7.17 4.51
C THR A 119 -6.30 -5.70 4.20
N LYS A 120 -6.13 -5.28 2.95
CA LYS A 120 -6.64 -3.99 2.44
C LYS A 120 -7.91 -4.18 1.60
N HIS A 121 -8.86 -4.99 2.04
CA HIS A 121 -10.17 -5.06 1.40
C HIS A 121 -11.31 -5.34 2.40
N LYS A 122 -11.49 -4.51 3.43
CA LYS A 122 -12.81 -4.41 4.09
C LYS A 122 -13.06 -3.19 4.98
N ARG A 123 -12.44 -2.03 4.71
CA ARG A 123 -12.83 -0.78 5.42
C ARG A 123 -13.16 0.41 4.54
N GLU A 124 -12.82 0.42 3.26
CA GLU A 124 -13.31 1.47 2.35
C GLU A 124 -14.76 1.22 1.92
N LYS A 125 -15.15 -0.06 1.71
CA LYS A 125 -16.49 -0.41 1.24
C LYS A 125 -17.62 -0.19 2.27
N TRP A 126 -17.31 -0.10 3.56
CA TRP A 126 -18.30 0.20 4.62
C TRP A 126 -18.21 1.63 5.17
N GLN A 127 -17.08 2.32 5.01
CA GLN A 127 -16.95 3.73 5.42
C GLN A 127 -17.59 4.70 4.41
N GLY A 128 -17.94 4.22 3.21
CA GLY A 128 -18.78 4.95 2.26
C GLY A 128 -20.28 4.95 2.59
N PHE A 129 -20.77 4.01 3.41
CA PHE A 129 -22.17 3.99 3.86
C PHE A 129 -22.37 4.70 5.21
N ALA A 130 -21.35 4.79 6.06
CA ALA A 130 -21.43 5.50 7.34
C ALA A 130 -21.27 7.03 7.23
N LYS A 131 -21.05 7.58 6.02
CA LYS A 131 -21.00 9.04 5.78
C LYS A 131 -22.29 9.61 5.17
N SER A 132 -23.38 8.85 5.24
CA SER A 132 -24.74 9.37 4.99
C SER A 132 -25.47 9.72 6.30
N ASP A 133 -24.78 10.30 7.27
CA ASP A 133 -25.41 10.98 8.43
C ASP A 133 -26.07 12.33 8.04
N ARG A 134 -26.32 12.55 6.74
CA ARG A 134 -27.23 13.61 6.26
C ARG A 134 -28.72 13.24 6.36
N TYR A 135 -29.06 12.18 7.09
CA TYR A 135 -30.45 11.81 7.39
C TYR A 135 -30.86 11.98 8.87
N ALA A 136 -29.95 12.32 9.79
CA ALA A 136 -30.26 12.44 11.23
C ALA A 136 -30.33 13.89 11.76
N LYS A 137 -30.28 14.91 10.90
CA LYS A 137 -30.38 16.33 11.29
C LYS A 137 -31.32 17.16 10.41
N GLN A 138 -32.43 16.57 9.96
CA GLN A 138 -33.63 17.36 9.67
C GLN A 138 -34.67 16.95 10.69
N GLY A 139 -34.78 17.78 11.72
CA GLY A 139 -35.87 17.69 12.69
C GLY A 139 -37.20 17.69 11.95
N ALA A 140 -38.11 16.88 12.49
CA ALA A 140 -39.48 16.77 12.07
C ALA A 140 -40.16 18.15 12.00
N VAL A 141 -40.40 18.65 10.78
CA VAL A 141 -41.57 19.48 10.45
C VAL A 141 -42.01 19.08 9.04
N GLY A 142 -43.30 18.81 8.90
CA GLY A 142 -43.86 17.94 7.87
C GLY A 142 -43.52 18.30 6.43
N PHE A 143 -43.07 17.30 5.68
CA PHE A 143 -43.14 17.31 4.22
C PHE A 143 -43.65 15.97 3.73
N PHE A 144 -44.98 15.81 3.73
CA PHE A 144 -45.63 14.70 3.06
C PHE A 144 -45.53 14.90 1.53
N PRO A 145 -44.96 13.95 0.77
CA PRO A 145 -44.88 14.02 -0.69
C PRO A 145 -46.26 14.18 -1.34
N ARG A 146 -46.36 15.02 -2.39
CA ARG A 146 -47.64 15.43 -3.03
C ARG A 146 -48.50 14.26 -3.56
N TRP A 147 -47.90 13.11 -3.86
CA TRP A 147 -48.60 11.89 -4.28
C TRP A 147 -49.31 11.11 -3.15
N TRP A 148 -48.95 11.35 -1.88
CA TRP A 148 -49.46 10.60 -0.73
C TRP A 148 -50.85 11.08 -0.27
N ARG A 149 -51.25 12.31 -0.66
CA ARG A 149 -52.54 12.92 -0.27
C ARG A 149 -53.75 12.52 -1.10
N LYS A 150 -53.59 11.70 -2.15
CA LYS A 150 -54.70 11.28 -3.04
C LYS A 150 -55.16 9.84 -2.84
N LYS A 151 -54.64 9.11 -1.84
CA LYS A 151 -54.98 7.70 -1.62
C LYS A 151 -55.66 7.40 -0.28
N PHE A 152 -55.81 8.40 0.59
CA PHE A 152 -56.38 8.22 1.93
C PHE A 152 -57.37 9.32 2.33
N TRP A 153 -58.10 9.85 1.33
CA TRP A 153 -59.42 10.47 1.46
C TRP A 153 -60.18 10.23 0.15
#